data_AF-A0A7K2WRH1-F1
#
_entry.id   AF-A0A7K2WRH1-F1
#
_cell.length_a   1.000
_cell.length_b   1.000
_cell.length_c   1.000
_cell.angle_alpha   90.00
_cell.angle_beta   90.00
_cell.angle_gamma   90.00
#
_symmetry.space_group_name_H-M   'P 1'
#
loop_
_entity.id
_entity.type
_entity.pdbx_description
1 polymer ?
#
loop_
_entity_poly.entity_id
_entity_poly.type
_entity_poly.pdbx_seq_one_letter_code
_entity_poly.pdbx_strand_id
1 'polypeptide(L)'
;MIGKLGKKSSVALLGALLALPLGLLPATPAYAAACYDGGTIWYTTADSTNSFVPSASGEYKTSPRCGDINFTVRQSSGTDFHALVRVCFVAAKYCNSWKVYDWNDHGWMVIASDVLDNTTFRVEIQSPEPMHGTRYGGFVAY
;
A
#
# COMPACT_ATOMS: atom_id res chain seq x y z
N MET A 1 45.65 52.15 -23.22
CA MET A 1 45.86 51.89 -21.79
C MET A 1 44.62 52.37 -21.04
N ILE A 2 44.01 51.48 -20.23
CA ILE A 2 43.20 51.76 -19.01
C ILE A 2 41.91 52.58 -19.22
N GLY A 3 40.68 52.18 -18.91
CA GLY A 3 40.18 51.14 -18.00
C GLY A 3 39.10 51.74 -17.08
N LYS A 4 38.01 50.98 -16.86
CA LYS A 4 36.96 51.09 -15.80
C LYS A 4 35.85 52.13 -16.05
N LEU A 5 34.56 51.81 -16.18
CA LEU A 5 33.62 50.84 -15.57
C LEU A 5 33.19 51.17 -14.13
N GLY A 6 31.90 51.50 -13.97
CA GLY A 6 31.13 51.35 -12.73
C GLY A 6 30.10 52.48 -12.53
N LYS A 7 28.86 52.26 -12.08
CA LYS A 7 28.07 51.05 -11.81
C LYS A 7 26.62 51.57 -11.60
N LYS A 8 25.67 51.23 -12.48
CA LYS A 8 24.24 51.50 -12.27
C LYS A 8 23.69 50.32 -11.45
N SER A 9 23.25 50.58 -10.23
CA SER A 9 22.64 49.56 -9.38
C SER A 9 21.18 49.38 -9.78
N SER A 10 20.92 48.41 -10.65
CA SER A 10 19.58 47.88 -10.89
C SER A 10 19.26 46.86 -9.81
N VAL A 11 18.19 47.12 -9.06
CA VAL A 11 17.55 46.17 -8.14
C VAL A 11 17.01 45.01 -8.98
N ALA A 12 17.62 43.84 -8.86
CA ALA A 12 17.10 42.61 -9.45
C ALA A 12 16.00 42.06 -8.53
N LEU A 13 14.77 42.02 -9.06
CA LEU A 13 13.64 41.35 -8.42
C LEU A 13 13.95 39.85 -8.26
N LEU A 14 13.70 39.36 -7.04
CA LEU A 14 13.64 37.94 -6.70
C LEU A 14 12.65 37.20 -7.62
N GLY A 15 13.17 36.29 -8.44
CA GLY A 15 12.39 35.21 -9.05
C GLY A 15 12.60 33.93 -8.26
N ALA A 16 11.99 33.83 -7.08
CA ALA A 16 11.90 32.56 -6.37
C ALA A 16 10.87 31.67 -7.09
N LEU A 17 11.35 30.76 -7.94
CA LEU A 17 10.56 29.66 -8.44
C LEU A 17 10.06 28.85 -7.24
N LEU A 18 8.75 28.92 -7.02
CA LEU A 18 8.02 28.09 -6.08
C LEU A 18 8.19 26.62 -6.49
N ALA A 19 9.16 25.94 -5.89
CA ALA A 19 9.15 24.50 -5.78
C ALA A 19 7.91 24.15 -4.94
N LEU A 20 6.79 23.84 -5.60
CA LEU A 20 5.63 23.24 -4.95
C LEU A 20 6.12 21.94 -4.30
N PRO A 21 6.09 21.81 -2.97
CA PRO A 21 6.15 20.49 -2.40
C PRO A 21 4.86 19.80 -2.88
N LEU A 22 4.99 18.73 -3.66
CA LEU A 22 3.95 17.71 -3.77
C LEU A 22 3.87 17.02 -2.39
N GLY A 23 3.48 17.78 -1.39
CA GLY A 23 3.23 17.31 -0.05
C GLY A 23 1.87 16.62 -0.10
N LEU A 24 1.90 15.29 0.02
CA LEU A 24 0.91 14.46 0.71
C LEU A 24 -0.42 15.20 0.94
N LEU A 25 -1.22 15.34 -0.12
CA LEU A 25 -2.59 15.76 0.07
C LEU A 25 -3.28 14.63 0.83
N PRO A 26 -4.02 14.92 1.91
CA PRO A 26 -4.80 13.89 2.59
C PRO A 26 -5.72 13.27 1.54
N ALA A 27 -5.66 11.95 1.39
CA ALA A 27 -6.61 11.22 0.56
C ALA A 27 -8.02 11.64 1.01
N THR A 28 -8.75 12.33 0.14
CA THR A 28 -10.10 12.78 0.48
C THR A 28 -10.96 11.55 0.81
N PRO A 29 -11.91 11.63 1.75
CA PRO A 29 -12.75 10.48 2.13
C PRO A 29 -13.43 9.81 0.93
N ALA A 30 -13.76 10.59 -0.11
CA ALA A 30 -14.33 10.10 -1.35
C ALA A 30 -13.35 9.23 -2.17
N TYR A 31 -12.07 9.57 -2.19
CA TYR A 31 -11.03 8.77 -2.85
C TYR A 31 -10.83 7.42 -2.14
N ALA A 32 -10.79 7.42 -0.81
CA ALA A 32 -10.70 6.19 -0.02
C ALA A 32 -11.92 5.28 -0.23
N ALA A 33 -13.13 5.85 -0.27
CA ALA A 33 -14.35 5.09 -0.54
C ALA A 33 -14.32 4.42 -1.94
N ALA A 34 -13.97 5.18 -3.00
CA ALA A 34 -13.85 4.63 -4.35
C ALA A 34 -12.73 3.56 -4.45
N CYS A 35 -11.64 3.74 -3.70
CA CYS A 35 -10.61 2.73 -3.58
C CYS A 35 -11.13 1.44 -2.94
N TYR A 36 -11.90 1.52 -1.85
CA TYR A 36 -12.37 0.34 -1.13
C TYR A 36 -13.50 -0.41 -1.87
N ASP A 37 -14.38 0.30 -2.57
CA ASP A 37 -15.54 -0.28 -3.25
C ASP A 37 -15.19 -1.26 -4.39
N GLY A 38 -14.04 -1.08 -5.04
CA GLY A 38 -13.56 -2.02 -6.07
C GLY A 38 -12.59 -3.08 -5.54
N GLY A 39 -12.53 -3.30 -4.23
CA GLY A 39 -11.61 -4.27 -3.63
C GLY A 39 -11.74 -5.66 -4.25
N THR A 40 -10.61 -6.32 -4.52
CA THR A 40 -10.57 -7.69 -5.03
C THR A 40 -10.71 -8.66 -3.87
N ILE A 41 -11.62 -9.62 -4.01
CA ILE A 41 -11.83 -10.66 -3.01
C ILE A 41 -10.61 -11.56 -2.92
N TRP A 42 -10.25 -11.96 -1.71
CA TRP A 42 -9.28 -13.01 -1.45
C TRP A 42 -9.83 -14.04 -0.47
N TYR A 43 -9.29 -15.26 -0.58
CA TYR A 43 -9.52 -16.35 0.35
C TYR A 43 -8.22 -17.09 0.61
N THR A 44 -8.03 -17.57 1.82
CA THR A 44 -6.95 -18.49 2.18
C THR A 44 -7.44 -19.54 3.16
N THR A 45 -6.80 -20.71 3.13
CA THR A 45 -6.96 -21.73 4.16
C THR A 45 -5.70 -21.73 5.00
N ALA A 46 -5.84 -21.55 6.31
CA ALA A 46 -4.73 -21.51 7.25
C ALA A 46 -4.20 -22.92 7.58
N ASP A 47 -3.88 -23.70 6.54
CA ASP A 47 -3.26 -25.03 6.65
C ASP A 47 -1.74 -24.96 6.89
N SER A 48 -1.14 -23.79 6.62
CA SER A 48 0.27 -23.50 6.80
C SER A 48 0.46 -22.20 7.58
N THR A 49 1.61 -22.07 8.23
CA THR A 49 2.01 -20.85 8.94
C THR A 49 2.08 -19.65 8.01
N ASN A 50 2.48 -19.85 6.75
CA ASN A 50 2.57 -18.80 5.75
C ASN A 50 1.65 -19.14 4.57
N SER A 51 0.84 -18.18 4.14
CA SER A 51 0.03 -18.27 2.94
C SER A 51 0.16 -16.98 2.13
N PHE A 52 -0.14 -17.07 0.84
CA PHE A 52 -0.12 -15.90 -0.03
C PHE A 52 -1.46 -15.73 -0.72
N VAL A 53 -1.88 -14.47 -0.86
CA VAL A 53 -3.07 -14.08 -1.61
C VAL A 53 -2.72 -13.06 -2.73
N PRO A 54 -3.17 -13.29 -3.98
CA PRO A 54 -3.79 -14.54 -4.41
C PRO A 54 -2.76 -15.69 -4.31
N SER A 55 -3.20 -16.92 -4.57
CA SER A 55 -2.39 -18.13 -4.35
C SER A 55 -0.96 -18.06 -4.91
N ALA A 56 -0.09 -19.00 -4.51
CA ALA A 56 1.31 -19.20 -4.96
C ALA A 56 1.64 -18.71 -6.39
N SER A 57 0.76 -19.00 -7.34
CA SER A 57 0.93 -18.76 -8.78
C SER A 57 0.25 -17.50 -9.32
N GLY A 58 -0.57 -16.80 -8.52
CA GLY A 58 -1.28 -15.59 -8.93
C GLY A 58 -0.63 -14.31 -8.41
N GLU A 59 -0.99 -13.19 -9.02
CA GLU A 59 -0.50 -11.85 -8.65
C GLU A 59 -1.64 -10.83 -8.76
N TYR A 60 -1.64 -9.84 -7.86
CA TYR A 60 -2.39 -8.60 -8.03
C TYR A 60 -1.56 -7.60 -8.83
N LYS A 61 -2.22 -6.56 -9.34
CA LYS A 61 -1.57 -5.50 -10.10
C LYS A 61 -2.22 -4.16 -9.77
N THR A 62 -1.43 -3.23 -9.22
CA THR A 62 -1.91 -1.90 -8.80
C THR A 62 -2.50 -1.12 -9.98
N SER A 63 -3.44 -0.23 -9.65
CA SER A 63 -4.13 0.64 -10.59
C SER A 63 -4.23 2.07 -10.05
N PRO A 64 -4.51 3.08 -10.88
CA PRO A 64 -4.63 4.48 -10.43
C PRO A 64 -5.73 4.73 -9.38
N ARG A 65 -6.56 3.71 -9.12
CA ARG A 65 -7.68 3.75 -8.20
C ARG A 65 -7.25 3.91 -6.74
N CYS A 66 -6.13 3.33 -6.36
CA CYS A 66 -5.61 3.39 -5.00
C CYS A 66 -4.11 3.72 -5.04
N GLY A 67 -3.70 4.82 -4.41
CA GLY A 67 -2.27 5.13 -4.21
C GLY A 67 -1.56 4.15 -3.26
N ASP A 68 -2.33 3.34 -2.53
CA ASP A 68 -1.86 2.43 -1.50
C ASP A 68 -2.45 1.02 -1.72
N ILE A 69 -1.78 0.00 -1.17
CA ILE A 69 -2.33 -1.35 -1.03
C ILE A 69 -2.99 -1.46 0.33
N ASN A 70 -4.30 -1.67 0.34
CA ASN A 70 -5.16 -1.77 1.51
C ASN A 70 -5.70 -3.19 1.66
N PHE A 71 -5.79 -3.67 2.89
CA PHE A 71 -6.20 -5.03 3.22
C PHE A 71 -7.27 -5.02 4.30
N THR A 72 -8.24 -5.92 4.17
CA THR A 72 -9.26 -6.16 5.19
C THR A 72 -9.64 -7.63 5.21
N VAL A 73 -9.96 -8.15 6.38
CA VAL A 73 -10.55 -9.47 6.57
C VAL A 73 -12.03 -9.27 6.90
N ARG A 74 -12.91 -10.03 6.25
CA ARG A 74 -14.38 -9.89 6.37
C ARG A 74 -15.12 -11.20 6.54
N GLN A 75 -14.42 -12.33 6.44
CA GLN A 75 -14.98 -13.65 6.62
C GLN A 75 -14.00 -14.56 7.37
N SER A 76 -14.53 -15.36 8.29
CA SER A 76 -13.84 -16.47 8.95
C SER A 76 -14.80 -17.65 9.04
N SER A 77 -14.29 -18.88 8.86
CA SER A 77 -15.05 -20.11 9.14
C SER A 77 -14.87 -20.62 10.58
N GLY A 78 -14.18 -19.86 11.43
CA GLY A 78 -13.79 -20.29 12.77
C GLY A 78 -13.45 -19.11 13.67
N THR A 79 -12.23 -19.09 14.21
CA THR A 79 -11.74 -18.09 15.16
C THR A 79 -11.53 -16.71 14.52
N ASP A 80 -11.33 -15.71 15.36
CA ASP A 80 -10.91 -14.38 14.94
C ASP A 80 -9.55 -14.44 14.24
N PHE A 81 -9.37 -13.58 13.24
CA PHE A 81 -8.12 -13.49 12.49
C PHE A 81 -7.11 -12.61 13.23
N HIS A 82 -5.99 -13.21 13.63
CA HIS A 82 -4.84 -12.53 14.20
C HIS A 82 -3.56 -13.04 13.51
N ALA A 83 -2.95 -12.20 12.68
CA ALA A 83 -1.81 -12.60 11.85
C ALA A 83 -0.87 -11.43 11.53
N LEU A 84 0.33 -11.75 11.08
CA LEU A 84 1.21 -10.80 10.41
C LEU A 84 0.88 -10.77 8.92
N VAL A 85 0.84 -9.57 8.34
CA VAL A 85 0.61 -9.35 6.91
C VAL A 85 1.69 -8.46 6.32
N ARG A 86 2.10 -8.75 5.07
CA ARG A 86 3.03 -7.91 4.31
C ARG A 86 2.76 -7.99 2.82
N VAL A 87 3.28 -7.03 2.07
CA VAL A 87 3.26 -7.02 0.61
C VAL A 87 4.59 -7.55 0.08
N CYS A 88 4.53 -8.50 -0.85
CA CYS A 88 5.65 -9.01 -1.61
C CYS A 88 5.56 -8.54 -3.07
N PHE A 89 6.47 -7.67 -3.46
CA PHE A 89 6.57 -7.12 -4.81
C PHE A 89 7.25 -8.12 -5.73
N VAL A 90 6.53 -8.61 -6.73
CA VAL A 90 6.99 -9.75 -7.54
C VAL A 90 8.18 -9.37 -8.42
N ALA A 91 8.06 -8.28 -9.18
CA ALA A 91 9.11 -7.83 -10.09
C ALA A 91 10.41 -7.48 -9.34
N ALA A 92 10.28 -6.87 -8.16
CA ALA A 92 11.41 -6.45 -7.34
C ALA A 92 11.95 -7.54 -6.40
N LYS A 93 11.30 -8.72 -6.34
CA LYS A 93 11.74 -9.89 -5.55
C LYS A 93 12.00 -9.58 -4.07
N TYR A 94 11.21 -8.68 -3.48
CA TYR A 94 11.31 -8.35 -2.06
C TYR A 94 9.92 -8.17 -1.43
N CYS A 95 9.85 -8.32 -0.12
CA CYS A 95 8.66 -7.99 0.66
C CYS A 95 8.95 -6.84 1.62
N ASN A 96 7.94 -6.00 1.89
CA ASN A 96 8.06 -4.98 2.91
C ASN A 96 7.97 -5.58 4.33
N SER A 97 8.06 -4.71 5.33
CA SER A 97 7.98 -5.11 6.73
C SER A 97 6.61 -5.69 7.10
N TRP A 98 6.62 -6.65 8.02
CA TRP A 98 5.41 -7.21 8.62
C TRP A 98 4.60 -6.14 9.35
N LYS A 99 3.27 -6.26 9.26
CA LYS A 99 2.30 -5.51 10.05
C LYS A 99 1.39 -6.50 10.77
N VAL A 100 1.05 -6.21 12.02
CA VAL A 100 0.04 -7.00 12.75
C VAL A 100 -1.33 -6.61 12.22
N TYR A 101 -2.17 -7.60 11.90
CA TYR A 101 -3.59 -7.42 11.65
C TYR A 101 -4.37 -8.22 12.69
N ASP A 102 -5.11 -7.50 13.51
CA ASP A 102 -6.15 -8.04 14.38
C ASP A 102 -7.52 -7.67 13.81
N TRP A 103 -8.37 -8.67 13.61
CA TRP A 103 -9.74 -8.48 13.12
C TRP A 103 -10.54 -7.49 13.98
N ASN A 104 -10.38 -7.54 15.30
CA ASN A 104 -11.20 -6.75 16.22
C ASN A 104 -10.79 -5.27 16.24
N ASP A 105 -9.58 -4.97 15.80
CA ASP A 105 -9.02 -3.62 15.82
C ASP A 105 -9.00 -2.96 14.43
N HIS A 106 -9.24 -3.71 13.35
CA HIS A 106 -9.04 -3.22 12.00
C HIS A 106 -10.23 -3.46 11.06
N GLY A 107 -10.68 -2.36 10.43
CA GLY A 107 -11.40 -2.41 9.17
C GLY A 107 -10.43 -2.56 7.99
N TRP A 108 -10.33 -1.52 7.17
CA TRP A 108 -9.29 -1.40 6.16
C TRP A 108 -7.96 -0.98 6.79
N MET A 109 -6.88 -1.65 6.40
CA MET A 109 -5.51 -1.34 6.84
C MET A 109 -4.60 -1.14 5.63
N VAL A 110 -3.86 -0.03 5.59
CA VAL A 110 -2.80 0.19 4.59
C VAL A 110 -1.63 -0.75 4.89
N ILE A 111 -1.32 -1.68 3.99
CA ILE A 111 -0.22 -2.64 4.12
C ILE A 111 1.02 -2.26 3.28
N ALA A 112 0.87 -1.40 2.27
CA ALA A 112 1.96 -0.67 1.62
C ALA A 112 1.44 0.67 1.12
N SER A 113 2.22 1.74 1.28
CA SER A 113 1.85 3.09 0.82
C SER A 113 2.61 3.51 -0.42
N ASP A 114 2.06 4.50 -1.13
CA ASP A 114 2.70 5.20 -2.25
C ASP A 114 3.21 4.23 -3.35
N VAL A 115 2.40 3.22 -3.64
CA VAL A 115 2.77 2.16 -4.59
C VAL A 115 2.43 2.64 -6.00
N LEU A 116 3.42 2.62 -6.89
CA LEU A 116 3.24 3.00 -8.29
C LEU A 116 2.23 2.10 -8.98
N ASP A 117 1.47 2.68 -9.92
CA ASP A 117 0.58 1.94 -10.81
C ASP A 117 1.32 0.82 -11.55
N ASN A 118 0.58 -0.21 -11.96
CA ASN A 118 1.09 -1.32 -12.76
C ASN A 118 2.15 -2.18 -12.04
N THR A 119 2.31 -2.01 -10.72
CA THR A 119 3.17 -2.82 -9.86
C THR A 119 2.50 -4.16 -9.56
N THR A 120 3.19 -5.26 -9.82
CA THR A 120 2.70 -6.60 -9.47
C THR A 120 3.13 -7.01 -8.08
N PHE A 121 2.18 -7.56 -7.32
CA PHE A 121 2.41 -7.91 -5.92
C PHE A 121 1.53 -9.07 -5.47
N ARG A 122 1.88 -9.60 -4.30
CA ARG A 122 1.13 -10.60 -3.55
C ARG A 122 1.11 -10.16 -2.09
N VAL A 123 0.08 -10.53 -1.35
CA VAL A 123 0.04 -10.33 0.10
C VAL A 123 0.42 -11.65 0.75
N GLU A 124 1.40 -11.61 1.65
CA GLU A 124 1.75 -12.75 2.48
C GLU A 124 1.10 -12.59 3.84
N ILE A 125 0.47 -13.65 4.30
CA ILE A 125 -0.17 -13.76 5.61
C ILE A 125 0.59 -14.82 6.39
N GLN A 126 1.08 -14.45 7.56
CA GLN A 126 1.73 -15.34 8.51
C GLN A 126 0.88 -15.47 9.78
N SER A 127 0.30 -16.64 9.98
CA SER A 127 -0.38 -17.00 11.22
C SER A 127 0.65 -17.46 12.27
N PRO A 128 0.38 -17.29 13.58
CA PRO A 128 1.27 -17.79 14.63
C PRO A 128 1.44 -19.31 14.58
N GLU A 129 0.42 -20.03 14.13
CA GLU A 129 0.41 -21.47 13.92
C GLU A 129 -0.54 -21.85 12.76
N PRO A 130 -0.44 -23.07 12.19
CA PRO A 130 -1.46 -23.58 11.28
C PRO A 130 -2.81 -23.63 12.00
N MET A 131 -3.79 -22.83 11.57
CA MET A 131 -5.10 -22.74 12.22
C MET A 131 -6.06 -23.84 11.75
N HIS A 132 -5.54 -25.08 11.63
CA HIS A 132 -6.29 -26.32 11.39
C HIS A 132 -7.31 -26.26 10.24
N GLY A 133 -6.97 -25.58 9.15
CA GLY A 133 -7.85 -25.48 7.99
C GLY A 133 -8.97 -24.45 8.10
N THR A 134 -8.88 -23.53 9.07
CA THR A 134 -9.75 -22.36 9.13
C THR A 134 -9.61 -21.55 7.85
N ARG A 135 -10.75 -21.18 7.26
CA ARG A 135 -10.81 -20.38 6.05
C ARG A 135 -11.03 -18.93 6.41
N TYR A 136 -10.23 -18.07 5.82
CA TYR A 136 -10.36 -16.62 5.94
C TYR A 136 -10.59 -16.02 4.58
N GLY A 137 -11.33 -14.91 4.57
CA GLY A 137 -11.58 -14.16 3.36
C GLY A 137 -11.77 -12.69 3.64
N GLY A 138 -11.61 -11.89 2.61
CA GLY A 138 -11.72 -10.45 2.72
C GLY A 138 -11.44 -9.77 1.38
N PHE A 139 -10.92 -8.56 1.45
CA PHE A 139 -10.65 -7.76 0.26
C PHE A 139 -9.25 -7.14 0.29
N VAL A 140 -8.67 -6.98 -0.89
CA VAL A 140 -7.49 -6.14 -1.12
C VAL A 140 -7.88 -5.02 -2.08
N ALA A 141 -7.64 -3.78 -1.71
CA ALA A 141 -7.85 -2.61 -2.56
C ALA A 141 -6.49 -2.00 -2.94
N TYR A 142 -6.31 -1.72 -4.24
CA TYR A 142 -5.05 -1.37 -4.89
C TYR A 142 -5.30 -0.80 -6.29
#